data_AF-H1D1S1-F1
#
_entry.id   AF-H1D1S1-F1
#
_cell.length_a   1.000
_cell.length_b   1.000
_cell.length_c   1.000
_cell.angle_alpha   90.00
_cell.angle_beta   90.00
_cell.angle_gamma   90.00
#
_symmetry.space_group_name_H-M   'P 1'
#
loop_
_entity.id
_entity.type
_entity.pdbx_description
1 polymer ?
#
loop_
_entity_poly.entity_id
_entity_poly.type
_entity_poly.pdbx_seq_one_letter_code
_entity_poly.pdbx_strand_id
1 'polypeptide(L)'
;MMAYREAELLAMVEKDVLHPDLLFTKDYIEKDGVTSDTGKRYEEVVLSWLLAHGDSLVKTDENWSMYRTAVRRASEEGGRLIASILGQKDFARGVALDMSIHIKDSQAGEWGLFPLASMDRTGRVLTVYDVRQEGEAEMPLHRLLRVWSWKESVNRLTLASILERKSPFVLKAAVLVTGSSNERYGSSQRRSISLPLQRLSVLLGVSELYAFHGIHLAPVNPGLPLYGQYSKAELLSLIEKDGAHPESLYQKEYINRRGVTWDTEEPYCQVLGDWLLNHRDIWMTLPRGMYRWVEGARAEKILKSGFWAQARKQKVLPPFGRVLPDDLVFLGSRFQQVGRPAMMVHDMSGEGKDAVSLVRILETPESSDTLLGAVLRAFTHLVVLDEEKLLKDMKLPEGSHIESRILLERGEAQTDSFLRDLPCLSELMKAMGIGLVMVEKGYEALW
;
A
#
# COMPACT_ATOMS: atom_id res chain seq x y z
N MET A 1 -1.83 -9.08 43.78
CA MET A 1 -2.50 -8.21 42.80
C MET A 1 -3.35 -7.24 43.60
N MET A 2 -3.09 -5.92 43.51
CA MET A 2 -3.94 -4.94 44.21
C MET A 2 -5.30 -4.90 43.52
N ALA A 3 -6.35 -5.22 44.27
CA ALA A 3 -7.72 -5.25 43.77
C ALA A 3 -8.45 -4.01 44.31
N TYR A 4 -8.61 -2.98 43.47
CA TYR A 4 -9.31 -1.75 43.80
C TYR A 4 -10.81 -2.01 43.91
N ARG A 5 -11.52 -1.28 44.76
CA ARG A 5 -12.98 -1.15 44.63
C ARG A 5 -13.30 -0.19 43.48
N GLU A 6 -14.47 -0.32 42.88
CA GLU A 6 -14.89 0.56 41.77
C GLU A 6 -14.83 2.05 42.17
N ALA A 7 -15.31 2.40 43.37
CA ALA A 7 -15.27 3.78 43.88
C ALA A 7 -13.84 4.28 44.14
N GLU A 8 -12.94 3.42 44.61
CA GLU A 8 -11.53 3.76 44.83
C GLU A 8 -10.83 4.02 43.50
N LEU A 9 -11.09 3.17 42.51
CA LEU A 9 -10.56 3.33 41.15
C LEU A 9 -11.02 4.64 40.53
N LEU A 10 -12.31 4.98 40.63
CA LEU A 10 -12.85 6.23 40.09
C LEU A 10 -12.23 7.46 40.78
N ALA A 11 -12.08 7.45 42.11
CA ALA A 11 -11.41 8.53 42.83
C ALA A 11 -9.95 8.71 42.41
N MET A 12 -9.25 7.61 42.08
CA MET A 12 -7.90 7.67 41.52
C MET A 12 -7.90 8.28 40.12
N VAL A 13 -8.83 7.87 39.25
CA VAL A 13 -8.99 8.45 37.90
C VAL A 13 -9.26 9.95 37.96
N GLU A 14 -10.19 10.38 38.81
CA GLU A 14 -10.53 11.81 39.01
C GLU A 14 -9.32 12.64 39.44
N LYS A 15 -8.49 12.09 40.33
CA LYS A 15 -7.25 12.74 40.77
C LYS A 15 -6.21 12.78 39.64
N ASP A 16 -6.03 11.66 38.94
CA ASP A 16 -4.97 11.53 37.94
C ASP A 16 -5.28 12.26 36.63
N VAL A 17 -6.57 12.51 36.31
CA VAL A 17 -6.97 13.30 35.12
C VAL A 17 -6.50 14.75 35.21
N LEU A 18 -6.17 15.24 36.41
CA LEU A 18 -5.56 16.56 36.62
C LEU A 18 -4.16 16.64 36.00
N HIS A 19 -3.51 15.51 35.69
CA HIS A 19 -2.30 15.42 34.89
C HIS A 19 -2.49 14.35 33.78
N PRO A 20 -3.28 14.68 32.74
CA PRO A 20 -3.73 13.70 31.77
C PRO A 20 -2.59 13.08 30.94
N ASP A 21 -1.48 13.78 30.80
CA ASP A 21 -0.27 13.33 30.13
C ASP A 21 0.36 12.09 30.77
N LEU A 22 0.11 11.88 32.08
CA LEU A 22 0.66 10.79 32.86
C LEU A 22 -0.33 9.63 33.07
N LEU A 23 -1.59 9.74 32.61
CA LEU A 23 -2.62 8.72 32.84
C LEU A 23 -2.21 7.33 32.36
N PHE A 24 -1.52 7.24 31.22
CA PHE A 24 -1.10 5.94 30.69
C PHE A 24 -0.04 5.24 31.56
N THR A 25 0.65 5.96 32.45
CA THR A 25 1.66 5.38 33.35
C THR A 25 1.07 4.78 34.62
N LYS A 26 -0.24 4.93 34.83
CA LYS A 26 -0.94 4.43 36.01
C LYS A 26 -1.12 2.92 35.92
N ASP A 27 -0.93 2.24 37.04
CA ASP A 27 -0.95 0.78 37.09
C ASP A 27 -2.32 0.19 36.74
N TYR A 28 -3.42 0.86 37.09
CA TYR A 28 -4.78 0.48 36.69
C TYR A 28 -5.10 0.70 35.19
N ILE A 29 -4.19 1.36 34.44
CA ILE A 29 -4.24 1.49 32.97
C ILE A 29 -3.26 0.50 32.32
N GLU A 30 -2.03 0.42 32.82
CA GLU A 30 -0.96 -0.40 32.27
C GLU A 30 -1.25 -1.91 32.41
N LYS A 31 -1.88 -2.31 33.51
CA LYS A 31 -2.08 -3.72 33.88
C LYS A 31 -3.56 -4.10 33.83
N ASP A 32 -3.82 -5.32 33.38
CA ASP A 32 -5.16 -5.89 33.44
C ASP A 32 -5.56 -6.15 34.90
N GLY A 33 -6.84 -5.92 35.21
CA GLY A 33 -7.35 -6.03 36.57
C GLY A 33 -8.87 -5.92 36.61
N VAL A 34 -9.44 -6.40 37.71
CA VAL A 34 -10.88 -6.37 37.99
C VAL A 34 -11.14 -5.76 39.37
N THR A 35 -12.24 -5.03 39.49
CA THR A 35 -12.67 -4.45 40.76
C THR A 35 -13.04 -5.55 41.75
N SER A 36 -12.65 -5.37 43.02
CA SER A 36 -12.86 -6.37 44.07
C SER A 36 -14.32 -6.55 44.47
N ASP A 37 -15.15 -5.52 44.27
CA ASP A 37 -16.54 -5.46 44.68
C ASP A 37 -17.53 -5.73 43.53
N THR A 38 -17.28 -5.17 42.34
CA THR A 38 -18.20 -5.31 41.20
C THR A 38 -17.73 -6.32 40.15
N GLY A 39 -16.47 -6.76 40.20
CA GLY A 39 -15.88 -7.69 39.23
C GLY A 39 -15.71 -7.10 37.82
N LYS A 40 -15.93 -5.79 37.65
CA LYS A 40 -15.75 -5.10 36.37
C LYS A 40 -14.27 -4.94 36.06
N ARG A 41 -13.92 -4.99 34.77
CA ARG A 41 -12.55 -4.74 34.34
C ARG A 41 -12.18 -3.28 34.59
N TYR A 42 -10.95 -3.01 35.02
CA TYR A 42 -10.48 -1.63 35.20
C TYR A 42 -10.63 -0.81 33.91
N GLU A 43 -10.27 -1.40 32.76
CA GLU A 43 -10.45 -0.76 31.44
C GLU A 43 -11.89 -0.30 31.22
N GLU A 44 -12.89 -1.11 31.57
CA GLU A 44 -14.32 -0.78 31.38
C GLU A 44 -14.75 0.39 32.26
N VAL A 45 -14.35 0.38 33.54
CA VAL A 45 -14.68 1.43 34.52
C VAL A 45 -14.06 2.76 34.09
N VAL A 46 -12.76 2.75 33.78
CA VAL A 46 -12.02 3.96 33.42
C VAL A 46 -12.50 4.53 32.09
N LEU A 47 -12.72 3.68 31.09
CA LEU A 47 -13.18 4.09 29.77
C LEU A 47 -14.56 4.73 29.82
N SER A 48 -15.47 4.20 30.65
CA SER A 48 -16.79 4.78 30.86
C SER A 48 -16.69 6.17 31.49
N TRP A 49 -15.81 6.35 32.48
CA TRP A 49 -15.58 7.63 33.13
C TRP A 49 -14.97 8.67 32.16
N LEU A 50 -13.94 8.28 31.40
CA LEU A 50 -13.26 9.17 30.43
C LEU A 50 -14.21 9.64 29.32
N LEU A 51 -15.12 8.79 28.87
CA LEU A 51 -16.13 9.18 27.88
C LEU A 51 -17.17 10.15 28.45
N ALA A 52 -17.57 9.96 29.70
CA ALA A 52 -18.53 10.86 30.37
C ALA A 52 -17.91 12.24 30.68
N HIS A 53 -16.59 12.31 30.85
CA HIS A 53 -15.85 13.52 31.20
C HIS A 53 -14.86 13.93 30.11
N GLY A 54 -15.14 13.61 28.84
CA GLY A 54 -14.20 13.86 27.75
C GLY A 54 -13.75 15.32 27.61
N ASP A 55 -14.62 16.27 27.99
CA ASP A 55 -14.31 17.70 28.00
C ASP A 55 -13.20 18.09 29.00
N SER A 56 -12.90 17.24 30.00
CA SER A 56 -11.80 17.47 30.93
C SER A 56 -10.44 17.03 30.37
N LEU A 57 -10.40 16.31 29.25
CA LEU A 57 -9.18 15.81 28.61
C LEU A 57 -8.55 16.87 27.68
N VAL A 58 -8.21 18.02 28.26
CA VAL A 58 -7.64 19.16 27.53
C VAL A 58 -6.27 19.50 28.10
N LYS A 59 -5.30 19.73 27.22
CA LYS A 59 -3.98 20.22 27.60
C LYS A 59 -4.03 21.71 27.97
N THR A 60 -3.47 22.05 29.13
CA THR A 60 -3.25 23.42 29.62
C THR A 60 -1.78 23.59 30.03
N ASP A 61 -1.39 24.82 30.38
CA ASP A 61 -0.02 25.10 30.83
C ASP A 61 0.28 24.55 32.24
N GLU A 62 -0.76 24.22 33.03
CA GLU A 62 -0.62 23.81 34.44
C GLU A 62 -0.79 22.30 34.63
N ASN A 63 -1.47 21.63 33.68
CA ASN A 63 -1.81 20.21 33.81
C ASN A 63 -0.92 19.28 32.98
N TRP A 64 0.08 19.82 32.27
CA TRP A 64 0.90 19.05 31.32
C TRP A 64 2.39 19.24 31.59
N SER A 65 3.13 18.15 31.64
CA SER A 65 4.57 18.21 31.87
C SER A 65 5.31 18.91 30.72
N MET A 66 6.49 19.47 31.03
CA MET A 66 7.32 20.10 30.01
C MET A 66 8.09 19.04 29.21
N TYR A 67 7.76 18.94 27.91
CA TYR A 67 8.44 18.05 26.98
C TYR A 67 9.15 18.82 25.87
N ARG A 68 10.27 18.29 25.40
CA ARG A 68 11.03 18.81 24.25
C ARG A 68 10.84 17.92 23.04
N THR A 69 10.51 18.53 21.90
CA THR A 69 10.51 17.85 20.60
C THR A 69 11.88 17.92 19.94
N ALA A 70 12.38 16.77 19.53
CA ALA A 70 13.53 16.63 18.65
C ALA A 70 13.12 15.84 17.40
N VAL A 71 13.70 16.20 16.27
CA VAL A 71 13.38 15.57 14.98
C VAL A 71 14.66 15.01 14.37
N ARG A 72 14.57 13.81 13.81
CA ARG A 72 15.67 13.12 13.13
C ARG A 72 15.16 12.54 11.81
N ARG A 73 16.05 11.90 11.04
CA ARG A 73 15.70 11.25 9.78
C ARG A 73 15.22 9.83 10.04
N ALA A 74 14.01 9.54 9.56
CA ALA A 74 13.42 8.20 9.67
C ALA A 74 14.23 7.15 8.88
N SER A 75 14.92 7.55 7.82
CA SER A 75 15.79 6.69 7.01
C SER A 75 17.07 6.26 7.72
N GLU A 76 17.53 7.01 8.73
CA GLU A 76 18.75 6.71 9.48
C GLU A 76 18.48 5.77 10.67
N GLU A 77 17.26 5.79 11.21
CA GLU A 77 16.88 5.04 12.41
C GLU A 77 15.86 3.93 12.13
N GLY A 78 15.24 3.95 10.95
CA GLY A 78 14.12 3.08 10.60
C GLY A 78 14.52 1.69 10.10
N GLY A 79 13.67 0.70 10.39
CA GLY A 79 13.80 -0.66 9.86
C GLY A 79 13.33 -0.80 8.41
N ARG A 80 13.37 -2.03 7.87
CA ARG A 80 12.95 -2.35 6.49
C ARG A 80 11.57 -1.81 6.12
N LEU A 81 10.63 -1.81 7.06
CA LEU A 81 9.29 -1.27 6.84
C LEU A 81 9.33 0.23 6.52
N ILE A 82 10.02 1.03 7.33
CA ILE A 82 10.12 2.49 7.14
C ILE A 82 10.84 2.79 5.84
N ALA A 83 11.92 2.07 5.52
CA ALA A 83 12.61 2.20 4.25
C ALA A 83 11.66 1.90 3.05
N SER A 84 10.81 0.88 3.18
CA SER A 84 9.80 0.57 2.17
C SER A 84 8.75 1.68 2.03
N ILE A 85 8.30 2.27 3.14
CA ILE A 85 7.32 3.38 3.15
C ILE A 85 7.91 4.62 2.50
N LEU A 86 9.13 5.00 2.88
CA LEU A 86 9.83 6.14 2.30
C LEU A 86 10.12 5.92 0.80
N GLY A 87 10.45 4.69 0.40
CA GLY A 87 10.67 4.32 -1.00
C GLY A 87 9.43 4.47 -1.88
N GLN A 88 8.23 4.30 -1.32
CA GLN A 88 6.97 4.52 -2.04
C GLN A 88 6.64 6.00 -2.24
N LYS A 89 7.23 6.89 -1.43
CA LYS A 89 6.94 8.33 -1.35
C LYS A 89 5.53 8.67 -0.89
N ASP A 90 4.51 7.95 -1.35
CA ASP A 90 3.13 8.09 -0.91
C ASP A 90 2.85 7.19 0.29
N PHE A 91 2.27 7.75 1.35
CA PHE A 91 1.76 7.00 2.50
C PHE A 91 0.51 7.68 3.05
N ALA A 92 -0.57 6.92 3.23
CA ALA A 92 -1.85 7.45 3.71
C ALA A 92 -2.40 8.68 2.93
N ARG A 93 -2.21 8.75 1.59
CA ARG A 93 -2.50 9.93 0.68
C ARG A 93 -1.78 11.22 1.08
N GLY A 94 -0.79 11.08 1.93
CA GLY A 94 0.23 12.06 2.11
C GLY A 94 1.51 11.65 1.42
N VAL A 95 2.48 12.55 1.54
CA VAL A 95 3.87 12.25 1.27
C VAL A 95 4.45 11.70 2.57
N ALA A 96 5.03 10.50 2.51
CA ALA A 96 5.86 9.97 3.58
C ALA A 96 7.03 10.93 3.80
N LEU A 97 7.21 11.36 5.05
CA LEU A 97 8.27 12.27 5.42
C LEU A 97 9.43 11.46 5.99
N ASP A 98 10.65 11.77 5.53
CA ASP A 98 11.88 11.23 6.12
C ASP A 98 12.15 11.91 7.47
N MET A 99 11.27 11.63 8.43
CA MET A 99 11.16 12.36 9.69
C MET A 99 10.70 11.42 10.81
N SER A 100 11.54 11.25 11.84
CA SER A 100 11.18 10.67 13.13
C SER A 100 11.06 11.78 14.18
N ILE A 101 10.09 11.65 15.09
CA ILE A 101 9.81 12.65 16.13
C ILE A 101 10.05 12.01 17.50
N HIS A 102 11.01 12.58 18.23
CA HIS A 102 11.37 12.20 19.58
C HIS A 102 10.81 13.22 20.56
N ILE A 103 10.20 12.71 21.62
CA ILE A 103 9.65 13.50 22.72
C ILE A 103 10.53 13.20 23.93
N LYS A 104 11.15 14.25 24.47
CA LYS A 104 12.06 14.14 25.60
C LYS A 104 11.49 14.80 26.84
N ASP A 105 11.68 14.17 27.98
CA ASP A 105 11.31 14.75 29.28
C ASP A 105 12.29 15.86 29.71
N SER A 106 12.06 16.42 30.90
CA SER A 106 12.90 17.46 31.49
C SER A 106 14.34 17.01 31.81
N GLN A 107 14.58 15.70 31.92
CA GLN A 107 15.91 15.12 32.14
C GLN A 107 16.58 14.70 30.81
N ALA A 108 15.99 15.07 29.67
CA ALA A 108 16.40 14.68 28.33
C ALA A 108 16.32 13.17 28.05
N GLY A 109 15.61 12.41 28.89
CA GLY A 109 15.23 11.03 28.66
C GLY A 109 14.17 10.91 27.56
N GLU A 110 14.12 9.78 26.88
CA GLU A 110 13.11 9.52 25.84
C GLU A 110 11.76 9.20 26.48
N TRP A 111 10.79 10.09 26.31
CA TRP A 111 9.41 9.92 26.77
C TRP A 111 8.53 9.23 25.72
N GLY A 112 8.77 9.52 24.44
CA GLY A 112 7.99 8.97 23.34
C GLY A 112 8.68 9.11 21.99
N LEU A 113 8.30 8.25 21.06
CA LEU A 113 8.89 8.18 19.72
C LEU A 113 7.79 7.90 18.68
N PHE A 114 7.76 8.74 17.66
CA PHE A 114 7.07 8.45 16.40
C PHE A 114 8.12 8.22 15.31
N PRO A 115 8.42 6.97 14.92
CA PRO A 115 9.49 6.67 13.95
C PRO A 115 9.15 7.07 12.51
N LEU A 116 7.92 7.48 12.23
CA LEU A 116 7.45 7.84 10.90
C LEU A 116 6.42 8.96 10.97
N ALA A 117 6.39 9.79 9.92
CA ALA A 117 5.35 10.77 9.71
C ALA A 117 4.92 10.84 8.23
N SER A 118 3.72 11.34 7.98
CA SER A 118 3.23 11.67 6.64
C SER A 118 2.47 12.97 6.65
N MET A 119 2.57 13.73 5.58
CA MET A 119 1.79 14.97 5.40
C MET A 119 0.81 14.79 4.26
N ASP A 120 -0.48 15.03 4.48
CA ASP A 120 -1.47 15.00 3.42
C ASP A 120 -1.09 15.91 2.22
N ARG A 121 -1.58 15.61 1.02
CA ARG A 121 -1.18 16.37 -0.17
C ARG A 121 -1.57 17.86 -0.16
N THR A 122 -2.50 18.27 0.72
CA THR A 122 -2.83 19.70 0.90
C THR A 122 -1.88 20.40 1.88
N GLY A 123 -1.09 19.63 2.62
CA GLY A 123 -0.18 20.11 3.66
C GLY A 123 -0.91 20.66 4.89
N ARG A 124 -2.15 20.24 5.14
CA ARG A 124 -2.98 20.69 6.26
C ARG A 124 -2.98 19.70 7.41
N VAL A 125 -2.65 18.44 7.17
CA VAL A 125 -2.70 17.37 8.17
C VAL A 125 -1.38 16.63 8.20
N LEU A 126 -0.68 16.76 9.34
CA LEU A 126 0.49 15.96 9.67
C LEU A 126 0.04 14.78 10.53
N THR A 127 0.29 13.57 10.06
CA THR A 127 0.06 12.35 10.84
C THR A 127 1.40 11.77 11.28
N VAL A 128 1.52 11.48 12.57
CA VAL A 128 2.69 10.82 13.17
C VAL A 128 2.31 9.40 13.58
N TYR A 129 3.21 8.44 13.41
CA TYR A 129 2.89 7.01 13.55
C TYR A 129 3.69 6.37 14.66
N ASP A 130 3.03 5.73 15.62
CA ASP A 130 3.63 4.74 16.54
C ASP A 130 3.61 3.39 15.82
N VAL A 131 4.71 2.65 15.76
CA VAL A 131 4.78 1.38 15.00
C VAL A 131 4.88 0.22 15.97
N ARG A 132 3.98 -0.75 15.83
CA ARG A 132 3.85 -1.91 16.73
C ARG A 132 3.83 -3.20 15.95
N GLN A 133 4.38 -4.27 16.50
CA GLN A 133 4.17 -5.62 15.97
C GLN A 133 2.87 -6.21 16.52
N GLU A 134 2.17 -6.94 15.66
CA GLU A 134 1.02 -7.71 16.10
C GLU A 134 1.46 -8.77 17.13
N GLY A 135 0.72 -8.82 18.24
CA GLY A 135 1.03 -9.72 19.36
C GLY A 135 1.83 -9.06 20.49
N GLU A 136 2.29 -7.82 20.32
CA GLU A 136 2.80 -7.02 21.45
C GLU A 136 1.73 -6.94 22.55
N ALA A 137 2.11 -7.39 23.75
CA ALA A 137 1.25 -7.38 24.92
C ALA A 137 1.15 -5.95 25.47
N GLU A 138 0.15 -5.21 25.03
CA GLU A 138 -0.18 -3.88 25.51
C GLU A 138 -1.71 -3.73 25.56
N MET A 139 -2.22 -3.18 26.65
CA MET A 139 -3.65 -2.95 26.82
C MET A 139 -4.14 -1.89 25.83
N PRO A 140 -5.30 -2.08 25.16
CA PRO A 140 -5.82 -1.12 24.19
C PRO A 140 -6.00 0.30 24.73
N LEU A 141 -6.55 0.45 25.95
CA LEU A 141 -6.71 1.77 26.58
C LEU A 141 -5.35 2.42 26.91
N HIS A 142 -4.40 1.65 27.42
CA HIS A 142 -3.03 2.12 27.68
C HIS A 142 -2.39 2.69 26.41
N ARG A 143 -2.43 1.91 25.32
CA ARG A 143 -1.88 2.31 24.02
C ARG A 143 -2.49 3.63 23.54
N LEU A 144 -3.82 3.73 23.61
CA LEU A 144 -4.55 4.91 23.16
C LEU A 144 -4.13 6.17 23.93
N LEU A 145 -4.13 6.09 25.27
CA LEU A 145 -3.75 7.21 26.14
C LEU A 145 -2.28 7.59 26.00
N ARG A 146 -1.38 6.61 25.83
CA ARG A 146 0.05 6.83 25.59
C ARG A 146 0.29 7.61 24.30
N VAL A 147 -0.29 7.16 23.18
CA VAL A 147 -0.12 7.80 21.88
C VAL A 147 -0.78 9.19 21.85
N TRP A 148 -1.91 9.35 22.54
CA TRP A 148 -2.53 10.66 22.73
C TRP A 148 -1.64 11.62 23.53
N SER A 149 -1.10 11.18 24.67
CA SER A 149 -0.16 11.94 25.49
C SER A 149 1.06 12.37 24.67
N TRP A 150 1.65 11.43 23.91
CA TRP A 150 2.77 11.74 23.01
C TRP A 150 2.39 12.79 21.97
N LYS A 151 1.26 12.63 21.28
CA LYS A 151 0.77 13.58 20.27
C LYS A 151 0.63 14.99 20.83
N GLU A 152 0.01 15.15 21.99
CA GLU A 152 -0.19 16.47 22.59
C GLU A 152 1.09 17.07 23.21
N SER A 153 2.09 16.23 23.49
CA SER A 153 3.43 16.65 23.92
C SER A 153 4.33 17.15 22.78
N VAL A 154 3.94 16.96 21.51
CA VAL A 154 4.69 17.46 20.36
C VAL A 154 4.59 18.99 20.24
N ASN A 155 5.74 19.66 20.18
CA ASN A 155 5.84 21.09 19.91
C ASN A 155 5.59 21.38 18.43
N ARG A 156 4.39 21.90 18.14
CA ARG A 156 3.95 22.20 16.77
C ARG A 156 4.74 23.34 16.11
N LEU A 157 5.30 24.27 16.88
CA LEU A 157 6.13 25.36 16.35
C LEU A 157 7.48 24.82 15.87
N THR A 158 8.09 23.90 16.63
CA THR A 158 9.30 23.20 16.21
C THR A 158 9.07 22.44 14.90
N LEU A 159 7.97 21.70 14.79
CA LEU A 159 7.63 21.00 13.56
C LEU A 159 7.35 21.95 12.38
N ALA A 160 6.62 23.04 12.60
CA ALA A 160 6.35 24.04 11.57
C ALA A 160 7.64 24.65 11.00
N SER A 161 8.62 24.95 11.88
CA SER A 161 9.93 25.46 11.48
C SER A 161 10.70 24.45 10.62
N ILE A 162 10.70 23.16 11.00
CA ILE A 162 11.43 22.11 10.28
C ILE A 162 10.80 21.79 8.93
N LEU A 163 9.47 21.82 8.87
CA LEU A 163 8.72 21.62 7.63
C LEU A 163 8.70 22.85 6.72
N GLU A 164 9.41 23.93 7.09
CA GLU A 164 9.44 25.22 6.38
C GLU A 164 8.03 25.76 6.06
N ARG A 165 7.09 25.57 6.99
CA ARG A 165 5.67 25.86 6.76
C ARG A 165 5.08 26.73 7.86
N LYS A 166 4.15 27.60 7.47
CA LYS A 166 3.38 28.40 8.42
C LYS A 166 2.37 27.50 9.14
N SER A 167 2.38 27.53 10.48
CA SER A 167 1.26 27.08 11.30
C SER A 167 0.00 27.88 10.90
N PRO A 168 -1.18 27.23 10.69
CA PRO A 168 -1.59 26.00 11.35
C PRO A 168 -1.75 24.78 10.41
N PHE A 169 -1.22 23.64 10.86
CA PHE A 169 -1.62 22.31 10.41
C PHE A 169 -2.21 21.51 11.58
N VAL A 170 -3.07 20.56 11.27
CA VAL A 170 -3.65 19.62 12.24
C VAL A 170 -2.65 18.50 12.48
N LEU A 171 -2.32 18.24 13.74
CA LEU A 171 -1.51 17.10 14.14
C LEU A 171 -2.43 15.93 14.52
N LYS A 172 -2.23 14.78 13.88
CA LYS A 172 -2.90 13.51 14.20
C LYS A 172 -1.86 12.47 14.56
N ALA A 173 -2.27 11.48 15.34
CA ALA A 173 -1.43 10.32 15.61
C ALA A 173 -2.17 9.03 15.23
N ALA A 174 -1.40 8.06 14.75
CA ALA A 174 -1.92 6.73 14.46
C ALA A 174 -0.98 5.66 15.02
N VAL A 175 -1.56 4.60 15.58
CA VAL A 175 -0.85 3.35 15.82
C VAL A 175 -0.86 2.58 14.51
N LEU A 176 0.31 2.17 14.04
CA LEU A 176 0.53 1.32 12.89
C LEU A 176 0.88 -0.09 13.38
N VAL A 177 -0.08 -1.00 13.36
CA VAL A 177 0.10 -2.41 13.75
C VAL A 177 0.58 -3.21 12.54
N THR A 178 1.73 -3.84 12.67
CA THR A 178 2.46 -4.53 11.59
C THR A 178 2.45 -6.04 11.79
N GLY A 179 2.60 -6.82 10.71
CA GLY A 179 2.66 -8.27 10.79
C GLY A 179 1.30 -8.98 10.75
N SER A 180 0.23 -8.26 10.39
CA SER A 180 -1.11 -8.85 10.32
C SER A 180 -1.32 -9.79 9.14
N SER A 181 -1.79 -11.01 9.44
CA SER A 181 -1.94 -12.08 8.46
C SER A 181 -3.06 -11.80 7.45
N ASN A 182 -2.89 -12.32 6.24
CA ASN A 182 -3.87 -12.22 5.14
C ASN A 182 -5.25 -12.77 5.53
N GLU A 183 -5.31 -13.70 6.49
CA GLU A 183 -6.55 -14.31 6.97
C GLU A 183 -7.52 -13.27 7.56
N ARG A 184 -7.04 -12.14 8.09
CA ARG A 184 -7.92 -11.08 8.63
C ARG A 184 -8.56 -10.17 7.60
N TYR A 185 -8.01 -10.11 6.39
CA TYR A 185 -8.59 -9.28 5.34
C TYR A 185 -9.93 -9.86 4.83
N GLY A 186 -10.14 -11.18 5.01
CA GLY A 186 -11.39 -11.87 4.67
C GLY A 186 -12.09 -12.60 5.82
N SER A 187 -11.51 -12.70 7.02
CA SER A 187 -12.17 -13.35 8.16
C SER A 187 -12.94 -12.34 9.04
N SER A 188 -14.13 -12.77 9.45
CA SER A 188 -14.96 -12.11 10.45
C SER A 188 -14.34 -12.08 11.87
N GLN A 189 -13.16 -12.70 12.07
CA GLN A 189 -12.39 -12.62 13.30
C GLN A 189 -11.44 -11.41 13.30
N ARG A 190 -12.00 -10.22 13.07
CA ARG A 190 -11.34 -8.99 13.49
C ARG A 190 -11.38 -8.97 15.01
N ARG A 191 -10.25 -8.76 15.69
CA ARG A 191 -10.26 -8.37 17.10
C ARG A 191 -10.98 -7.03 17.17
N SER A 192 -12.30 -7.08 17.40
CA SER A 192 -13.14 -5.91 17.50
C SER A 192 -12.68 -5.09 18.70
N ILE A 193 -12.17 -3.89 18.44
CA ILE A 193 -12.01 -2.89 19.49
C ILE A 193 -13.42 -2.60 20.06
N SER A 194 -13.54 -2.47 21.38
CA SER A 194 -14.83 -2.18 22.01
C SER A 194 -15.37 -0.83 21.54
N LEU A 195 -16.68 -0.72 21.31
CA LEU A 195 -17.31 0.53 20.87
C LEU A 195 -16.96 1.75 21.75
N PRO A 196 -16.89 1.62 23.10
CA PRO A 196 -16.45 2.73 23.94
C PRO A 196 -15.00 3.18 23.63
N LEU A 197 -14.09 2.25 23.33
CA LEU A 197 -12.70 2.60 23.01
C LEU A 197 -12.60 3.26 21.64
N GLN A 198 -13.42 2.85 20.67
CA GLN A 198 -13.54 3.54 19.38
C GLN A 198 -13.98 4.99 19.57
N ARG A 199 -15.00 5.24 20.40
CA ARG A 199 -15.48 6.60 20.70
C ARG A 199 -14.40 7.47 21.36
N LEU A 200 -13.67 6.91 22.33
CA LEU A 200 -12.57 7.63 22.98
C LEU A 200 -11.45 7.94 21.98
N SER A 201 -11.14 7.01 21.06
CA SER A 201 -10.12 7.23 20.03
C SER A 201 -10.45 8.41 19.10
N VAL A 202 -11.74 8.56 18.75
CA VAL A 202 -12.24 9.70 17.97
C VAL A 202 -12.07 11.00 18.75
N LEU A 203 -12.47 11.01 20.03
CA LEU A 203 -12.36 12.17 20.91
C LEU A 203 -10.90 12.64 21.07
N LEU A 204 -9.97 11.71 21.23
CA LEU A 204 -8.55 12.02 21.42
C LEU A 204 -7.80 12.30 20.11
N GLY A 205 -8.43 12.06 18.95
CA GLY A 205 -7.80 12.22 17.64
C GLY A 205 -6.63 11.26 17.42
N VAL A 206 -6.76 10.02 17.91
CA VAL A 206 -5.79 8.95 17.73
C VAL A 206 -6.46 7.81 16.97
N SER A 207 -5.82 7.35 15.89
CA SER A 207 -6.31 6.23 15.10
C SER A 207 -5.47 4.97 15.36
N GLU A 208 -6.04 3.80 15.12
CA GLU A 208 -5.27 2.56 15.05
C GLU A 208 -5.50 1.96 13.66
N LEU A 209 -4.40 1.59 13.00
CA LEU A 209 -4.35 1.16 11.62
C LEU A 209 -3.54 -0.12 11.52
N TYR A 210 -4.08 -1.12 10.83
CA TYR A 210 -3.28 -2.27 10.44
C TYR A 210 -2.51 -1.95 9.16
N ALA A 211 -1.18 -2.12 9.22
CA ALA A 211 -0.31 -2.15 8.05
C ALA A 211 -0.42 -3.52 7.38
N PHE A 212 -1.06 -3.55 6.22
CA PHE A 212 -1.18 -4.71 5.37
C PHE A 212 -0.35 -4.57 4.10
N HIS A 213 -0.05 -5.69 3.44
CA HIS A 213 0.25 -5.76 2.00
C HIS A 213 1.08 -4.61 1.41
N GLY A 214 2.41 -4.60 1.57
CA GLY A 214 3.21 -3.58 0.87
C GLY A 214 2.74 -2.13 1.12
N ILE A 215 2.19 -1.86 2.32
CA ILE A 215 1.87 -0.54 2.89
C ILE A 215 0.44 -0.04 2.57
N HIS A 216 -0.57 -0.80 3.01
CA HIS A 216 -1.97 -0.37 3.12
C HIS A 216 -2.41 -0.27 4.56
N LEU A 217 -3.33 0.66 4.81
CA LEU A 217 -3.86 0.94 6.14
C LEU A 217 -5.32 0.51 6.16
N ALA A 218 -5.68 -0.43 7.02
CA ALA A 218 -7.09 -0.68 7.34
C ALA A 218 -7.39 -0.06 8.71
N PRO A 219 -8.49 0.69 8.88
CA PRO A 219 -8.84 1.25 10.17
C PRO A 219 -9.28 0.12 11.11
N VAL A 220 -8.75 0.12 12.33
CA VAL A 220 -9.22 -0.82 13.37
C VAL A 220 -10.50 -0.31 14.04
N ASN A 221 -10.70 1.01 14.03
CA ASN A 221 -11.89 1.68 14.55
C ASN A 221 -12.79 2.13 13.38
N PRO A 222 -13.86 1.38 13.04
CA PRO A 222 -14.80 1.79 12.00
C PRO A 222 -15.48 3.10 12.41
N GLY A 223 -15.37 4.13 11.56
CA GLY A 223 -15.94 5.46 11.81
C GLY A 223 -14.92 6.61 11.85
N LEU A 224 -13.62 6.31 11.90
CA LEU A 224 -12.58 7.29 11.62
C LEU A 224 -12.30 7.33 10.11
N PRO A 225 -12.64 8.41 9.40
CA PRO A 225 -12.29 8.52 8.00
C PRO A 225 -10.77 8.46 7.87
N LEU A 226 -10.27 7.48 7.13
CA LEU A 226 -8.90 7.50 6.65
C LEU A 226 -8.82 8.57 5.58
N TYR A 227 -8.42 9.78 5.99
CA TYR A 227 -8.15 10.92 5.11
C TYR A 227 -7.07 10.52 4.14
N GLY A 228 -7.45 9.88 3.05
CA GLY A 228 -6.43 9.17 2.31
C GLY A 228 -6.83 8.14 1.29
N GLN A 229 -8.02 7.62 1.44
CA GLN A 229 -8.47 6.53 0.61
C GLN A 229 -9.59 7.01 -0.29
N TYR A 230 -9.67 6.45 -1.49
CA TYR A 230 -10.84 6.63 -2.34
C TYR A 230 -12.00 5.83 -1.74
N SER A 231 -13.20 6.40 -1.80
CA SER A 231 -14.41 5.60 -1.72
C SER A 231 -14.56 4.74 -2.97
N LYS A 232 -15.39 3.69 -2.88
CA LYS A 232 -15.78 2.92 -4.07
C LYS A 232 -16.36 3.82 -5.15
N ALA A 233 -17.26 4.73 -4.77
CA ALA A 233 -17.92 5.65 -5.71
C ALA A 233 -16.92 6.61 -6.39
N GLU A 234 -15.93 7.13 -5.66
CA GLU A 234 -14.88 7.97 -6.25
C GLU A 234 -14.03 7.21 -7.27
N LEU A 235 -13.62 5.97 -6.98
CA LEU A 235 -12.86 5.15 -7.94
C LEU A 235 -13.64 4.89 -9.22
N LEU A 236 -14.92 4.49 -9.07
CA LEU A 236 -15.79 4.22 -10.21
C LEU A 236 -16.00 5.47 -11.07
N SER A 237 -16.18 6.63 -10.45
CA SER A 237 -16.31 7.89 -11.18
C SER A 237 -15.03 8.27 -11.94
N LEU A 238 -13.85 8.01 -11.36
CA LEU A 238 -12.56 8.26 -12.03
C LEU A 238 -12.36 7.37 -13.25
N ILE A 239 -12.61 6.07 -13.12
CA ILE A 239 -12.44 5.11 -14.22
C ILE A 239 -13.48 5.30 -15.32
N GLU A 240 -14.73 5.63 -14.96
CA GLU A 240 -15.77 5.93 -15.94
C GLU A 240 -15.40 7.16 -16.80
N LYS A 241 -14.87 8.20 -16.17
CA LYS A 241 -14.38 9.40 -16.87
C LYS A 241 -13.20 9.10 -17.78
N ASP A 242 -12.20 8.38 -17.27
CA ASP A 242 -10.97 8.10 -18.02
C ASP A 242 -11.15 6.95 -19.04
N GLY A 243 -12.25 6.19 -18.95
CA GLY A 243 -12.60 5.12 -19.88
C GLY A 243 -12.79 5.57 -21.33
N ALA A 244 -12.97 6.88 -21.56
CA ALA A 244 -12.94 7.48 -22.90
C ALA A 244 -11.56 7.46 -23.57
N HIS A 245 -10.49 7.27 -22.78
CA HIS A 245 -9.09 7.22 -23.24
C HIS A 245 -8.38 5.97 -22.68
N PRO A 246 -8.84 4.76 -23.05
CA PRO A 246 -8.40 3.50 -22.45
C PRO A 246 -6.91 3.21 -22.67
N GLU A 247 -6.31 3.76 -23.73
CA GLU A 247 -4.89 3.68 -24.05
C GLU A 247 -3.97 4.31 -22.98
N SER A 248 -4.53 5.13 -22.08
CA SER A 248 -3.79 5.83 -21.03
C SER A 248 -4.11 5.33 -19.61
N LEU A 249 -5.07 4.40 -19.47
CA LEU A 249 -5.56 3.97 -18.14
C LEU A 249 -4.44 3.42 -17.26
N TYR A 250 -3.55 2.58 -17.79
CA TYR A 250 -2.43 2.02 -17.03
C TYR A 250 -1.42 3.07 -16.55
N GLN A 251 -1.53 4.34 -16.96
CA GLN A 251 -0.67 5.44 -16.50
C GLN A 251 -1.33 6.25 -15.38
N LYS A 252 -2.63 6.04 -15.12
CA LYS A 252 -3.38 6.83 -14.15
C LYS A 252 -2.92 6.51 -12.73
N GLU A 253 -2.83 7.55 -11.91
CA GLU A 253 -2.37 7.41 -10.53
C GLU A 253 -3.27 6.46 -9.73
N TYR A 254 -4.60 6.57 -9.87
CA TYR A 254 -5.53 5.72 -9.12
C TYR A 254 -5.52 4.24 -9.57
N ILE A 255 -5.08 3.94 -10.80
CA ILE A 255 -4.89 2.57 -11.31
C ILE A 255 -3.63 1.95 -10.72
N ASN A 256 -2.55 2.74 -10.66
CA ASN A 256 -1.29 2.33 -10.02
C ASN A 256 -1.26 2.60 -8.52
N ARG A 257 -2.41 2.90 -7.92
CA ARG A 257 -2.52 3.06 -6.48
C ARG A 257 -2.93 1.74 -5.87
N ARG A 258 -2.14 1.30 -4.92
CA ARG A 258 -2.49 0.16 -4.10
C ARG A 258 -3.29 0.65 -2.88
N GLY A 259 -4.24 -0.14 -2.41
CA GLY A 259 -5.09 0.26 -1.30
C GLY A 259 -6.46 -0.41 -1.30
N VAL A 260 -7.27 0.05 -0.36
CA VAL A 260 -8.63 -0.44 -0.11
C VAL A 260 -9.56 0.76 0.03
N THR A 261 -10.82 0.59 -0.35
CA THR A 261 -11.83 1.64 -0.22
C THR A 261 -12.13 1.92 1.24
N TRP A 262 -12.29 3.18 1.62
CA TRP A 262 -12.54 3.49 3.03
C TRP A 262 -13.97 3.18 3.48
N ASP A 263 -14.90 3.16 2.52
CA ASP A 263 -16.34 2.96 2.74
C ASP A 263 -16.76 1.49 2.63
N THR A 264 -16.17 0.72 1.71
CA THR A 264 -16.50 -0.69 1.50
C THR A 264 -15.37 -1.67 1.84
N GLU A 265 -14.16 -1.16 2.15
CA GLU A 265 -12.98 -1.96 2.47
C GLU A 265 -12.52 -2.93 1.37
N GLU A 266 -13.03 -2.75 0.14
CA GLU A 266 -12.67 -3.54 -1.03
C GLU A 266 -11.32 -3.10 -1.61
N PRO A 267 -10.45 -4.02 -2.06
CA PRO A 267 -9.22 -3.65 -2.74
C PRO A 267 -9.49 -2.77 -3.97
N TYR A 268 -8.68 -1.74 -4.18
CA TYR A 268 -8.79 -0.88 -5.37
C TYR A 268 -8.68 -1.68 -6.66
N CYS A 269 -7.74 -2.64 -6.71
CA CYS A 269 -7.56 -3.50 -7.85
C CYS A 269 -8.82 -4.34 -8.14
N GLN A 270 -9.53 -4.80 -7.11
CA GLN A 270 -10.78 -5.54 -7.27
C GLN A 270 -11.89 -4.62 -7.79
N VAL A 271 -12.13 -3.47 -7.14
CA VAL A 271 -13.19 -2.52 -7.56
C VAL A 271 -13.02 -2.10 -9.02
N LEU A 272 -11.79 -1.76 -9.41
CA LEU A 272 -11.46 -1.34 -10.77
C LEU A 272 -11.50 -2.53 -11.73
N GLY A 273 -11.00 -3.70 -11.32
CA GLY A 273 -11.01 -4.92 -12.13
C GLY A 273 -12.41 -5.41 -12.47
N ASP A 274 -13.34 -5.37 -11.50
CA ASP A 274 -14.74 -5.72 -11.69
C ASP A 274 -15.45 -4.77 -12.67
N TRP A 275 -15.15 -3.48 -12.58
CA TRP A 275 -15.67 -2.51 -13.55
C TRP A 275 -15.14 -2.82 -14.96
N LEU A 276 -13.84 -3.06 -15.09
CA LEU A 276 -13.16 -3.33 -16.37
C LEU A 276 -13.65 -4.62 -17.04
N LEU A 277 -13.96 -5.66 -16.27
CA LEU A 277 -14.56 -6.91 -16.78
C LEU A 277 -15.85 -6.64 -17.55
N ASN A 278 -16.65 -5.67 -17.08
CA ASN A 278 -17.94 -5.30 -17.66
C ASN A 278 -17.85 -4.25 -18.77
N HIS A 279 -16.69 -3.63 -18.98
CA HIS A 279 -16.50 -2.52 -19.94
C HIS A 279 -15.29 -2.75 -20.86
N ARG A 280 -15.07 -4.00 -21.29
CA ARG A 280 -13.93 -4.33 -22.17
C ARG A 280 -14.06 -3.73 -23.58
N ASP A 281 -15.28 -3.37 -23.98
CA ASP A 281 -15.60 -2.78 -25.26
C ASP A 281 -14.91 -1.43 -25.50
N ILE A 282 -14.52 -0.71 -24.44
CA ILE A 282 -13.82 0.58 -24.55
C ILE A 282 -12.52 0.48 -25.37
N TRP A 283 -11.83 -0.68 -25.34
CA TRP A 283 -10.60 -0.89 -26.11
C TRP A 283 -10.83 -1.16 -27.61
N MET A 284 -12.05 -1.49 -28.03
CA MET A 284 -12.34 -1.91 -29.41
C MET A 284 -12.17 -0.79 -30.44
N THR A 285 -12.13 0.47 -29.99
CA THR A 285 -11.96 1.65 -30.86
C THR A 285 -10.51 2.07 -31.03
N LEU A 286 -9.55 1.38 -30.39
CA LEU A 286 -8.15 1.79 -30.46
C LEU A 286 -7.54 1.56 -31.85
N PRO A 287 -6.69 2.49 -32.32
CA PRO A 287 -5.98 2.31 -33.58
C PRO A 287 -4.94 1.18 -33.48
N ARG A 288 -4.94 0.31 -34.49
CA ARG A 288 -3.93 -0.75 -34.62
C ARG A 288 -2.65 -0.25 -35.27
N GLY A 289 -1.55 -0.98 -35.06
CA GLY A 289 -0.25 -0.68 -35.66
C GLY A 289 0.58 0.36 -34.90
N MET A 290 0.23 0.69 -33.66
CA MET A 290 0.95 1.67 -32.83
C MET A 290 2.20 1.07 -32.16
N TYR A 291 3.10 0.52 -32.96
CA TYR A 291 4.36 -0.04 -32.50
C TYR A 291 5.46 0.11 -33.55
N ARG A 292 6.71 -0.11 -33.12
CA ARG A 292 7.87 -0.23 -33.99
C ARG A 292 8.77 -1.37 -33.54
N TRP A 293 9.61 -1.81 -34.46
CA TRP A 293 10.64 -2.80 -34.21
C TRP A 293 11.90 -2.16 -33.67
N VAL A 294 12.52 -2.83 -32.71
CA VAL A 294 13.86 -2.49 -32.24
C VAL A 294 14.68 -3.77 -32.17
N GLU A 295 15.86 -3.73 -32.79
CA GLU A 295 16.82 -4.83 -32.73
C GLU A 295 17.10 -5.21 -31.27
N GLY A 296 17.08 -6.50 -30.96
CA GLY A 296 17.26 -7.02 -29.61
C GLY A 296 18.43 -6.45 -28.83
N ALA A 297 19.60 -6.36 -29.47
CA ALA A 297 20.81 -5.79 -28.86
C ALA A 297 20.64 -4.32 -28.45
N ARG A 298 19.76 -3.57 -29.14
CA ARG A 298 19.40 -2.20 -28.78
C ARG A 298 18.36 -2.19 -27.64
N ALA A 299 17.39 -3.09 -27.64
CA ALA A 299 16.42 -3.24 -26.57
C ALA A 299 17.08 -3.64 -25.24
N GLU A 300 18.05 -4.56 -25.25
CA GLU A 300 18.87 -4.93 -24.08
C GLU A 300 19.56 -3.72 -23.45
N LYS A 301 20.13 -2.83 -24.27
CA LYS A 301 20.77 -1.59 -23.80
C LYS A 301 19.77 -0.62 -23.17
N ILE A 302 18.54 -0.58 -23.66
CA ILE A 302 17.45 0.24 -23.10
C ILE A 302 17.03 -0.31 -21.74
N LEU A 303 16.84 -1.63 -21.65
CA LEU A 303 16.34 -2.30 -20.46
C LEU A 303 17.39 -2.44 -19.35
N LYS A 304 18.68 -2.53 -19.70
CA LYS A 304 19.78 -2.84 -18.78
C LYS A 304 19.51 -4.10 -17.94
N SER A 305 18.83 -5.08 -18.53
CA SER A 305 18.47 -6.33 -17.84
C SER A 305 19.43 -7.46 -18.19
N GLY A 306 20.01 -8.08 -17.17
CA GLY A 306 20.86 -9.27 -17.33
C GLY A 306 20.08 -10.48 -17.86
N PHE A 307 18.80 -10.61 -17.50
CA PHE A 307 17.95 -11.69 -18.02
C PHE A 307 17.74 -11.57 -19.53
N TRP A 308 17.44 -10.37 -20.05
CA TRP A 308 17.18 -10.19 -21.49
C TRP A 308 18.41 -10.59 -22.31
N ALA A 309 19.60 -10.15 -21.87
CA ALA A 309 20.86 -10.53 -22.49
C ALA A 309 21.11 -12.04 -22.44
N GLN A 310 20.77 -12.70 -21.32
CA GLN A 310 20.92 -14.15 -21.18
C GLN A 310 19.97 -14.93 -22.11
N ALA A 311 18.68 -14.56 -22.15
CA ALA A 311 17.68 -15.19 -23.01
C ALA A 311 18.07 -15.07 -24.49
N ARG A 312 18.56 -13.89 -24.91
CA ARG A 312 19.05 -13.66 -26.27
C ARG A 312 20.30 -14.48 -26.60
N LYS A 313 21.25 -14.60 -25.67
CA LYS A 313 22.43 -15.47 -25.83
C LYS A 313 22.03 -16.93 -26.04
N GLN A 314 21.01 -17.40 -25.30
CA GLN A 314 20.49 -18.77 -25.41
C GLN A 314 19.65 -18.99 -26.69
N LYS A 315 19.11 -17.91 -27.29
CA LYS A 315 18.22 -17.92 -28.48
C LYS A 315 16.90 -18.69 -28.30
N VAL A 316 16.74 -19.38 -27.18
CA VAL A 316 15.55 -20.13 -26.77
C VAL A 316 15.31 -19.80 -25.32
N LEU A 317 14.05 -19.54 -24.97
CA LEU A 317 13.60 -19.29 -23.61
C LEU A 317 12.59 -20.38 -23.22
N PRO A 318 13.02 -21.46 -22.57
CA PRO A 318 12.10 -22.47 -22.05
C PRO A 318 11.17 -21.87 -20.96
N PRO A 319 9.90 -22.31 -20.86
CA PRO A 319 9.21 -23.28 -21.73
C PRO A 319 8.57 -22.65 -22.97
N PHE A 320 8.89 -21.40 -23.32
CA PHE A 320 8.16 -20.62 -24.34
C PHE A 320 8.63 -20.81 -25.78
N GLY A 321 9.88 -21.16 -26.03
CA GLY A 321 10.38 -21.40 -27.39
C GLY A 321 11.45 -20.40 -27.85
N ARG A 322 11.55 -20.19 -29.17
CA ARG A 322 12.64 -19.43 -29.79
C ARG A 322 12.49 -17.93 -29.57
N VAL A 323 13.56 -17.27 -29.14
CA VAL A 323 13.63 -15.80 -29.03
C VAL A 323 13.77 -15.19 -30.43
N LEU A 324 12.88 -14.26 -30.76
CA LEU A 324 12.89 -13.55 -32.05
C LEU A 324 13.98 -12.46 -32.07
N PRO A 325 14.51 -12.09 -33.24
CA PRO A 325 15.62 -11.13 -33.35
C PRO A 325 15.24 -9.68 -32.99
N ASP A 326 13.97 -9.32 -33.12
CA ASP A 326 13.46 -7.98 -32.85
C ASP A 326 12.53 -7.98 -31.64
N ASP A 327 12.53 -6.88 -30.90
CA ASP A 327 11.58 -6.58 -29.82
C ASP A 327 10.57 -5.54 -30.29
N LEU A 328 9.41 -5.53 -29.62
CA LEU A 328 8.36 -4.56 -29.85
C LEU A 328 8.54 -3.35 -28.94
N VAL A 329 8.39 -2.17 -29.51
CA VAL A 329 8.27 -0.91 -28.76
C VAL A 329 6.97 -0.25 -29.12
N PHE A 330 6.10 -0.09 -28.13
CA PHE A 330 4.79 0.53 -28.30
C PHE A 330 4.88 2.06 -28.26
N LEU A 331 3.94 2.69 -28.97
CA LEU A 331 3.94 4.12 -29.21
C LEU A 331 2.62 4.71 -28.69
N GLY A 332 2.70 5.80 -27.92
CA GLY A 332 1.52 6.59 -27.51
C GLY A 332 1.21 7.71 -28.50
N SER A 333 2.22 8.10 -29.30
CA SER A 333 2.09 8.96 -30.46
C SER A 333 3.21 8.63 -31.44
N ARG A 334 3.24 9.25 -32.62
CA ARG A 334 4.20 8.95 -33.68
C ARG A 334 5.68 8.96 -33.23
N PHE A 335 6.01 9.69 -32.17
CA PHE A 335 7.38 9.83 -31.66
C PHE A 335 7.57 9.44 -30.20
N GLN A 336 6.48 9.23 -29.45
CA GLN A 336 6.54 8.93 -28.02
C GLN A 336 6.48 7.44 -27.79
N GLN A 337 7.61 6.86 -27.38
CA GLN A 337 7.64 5.50 -26.84
C GLN A 337 6.88 5.48 -25.51
N VAL A 338 6.10 4.42 -25.32
CA VAL A 338 5.40 4.16 -24.07
C VAL A 338 5.74 2.77 -23.59
N GLY A 339 6.07 2.68 -22.31
CA GLY A 339 6.53 1.44 -21.71
C GLY A 339 7.93 1.01 -22.15
N ARG A 340 8.29 -0.19 -21.68
CA ARG A 340 9.55 -0.87 -21.97
C ARG A 340 9.44 -1.74 -23.23
N PRO A 341 10.56 -2.01 -23.94
CA PRO A 341 10.55 -2.98 -25.03
C PRO A 341 10.05 -4.35 -24.56
N ALA A 342 9.20 -4.99 -25.37
CA ALA A 342 8.64 -6.30 -25.12
C ALA A 342 9.34 -7.36 -25.99
N MET A 343 9.83 -8.43 -25.36
CA MET A 343 10.50 -9.51 -26.07
C MET A 343 9.49 -10.43 -26.72
N MET A 344 9.73 -10.82 -27.96
CA MET A 344 8.90 -11.82 -28.62
C MET A 344 9.57 -13.19 -28.61
N VAL A 345 8.79 -14.21 -28.28
CA VAL A 345 9.17 -15.61 -28.41
C VAL A 345 8.14 -16.35 -29.26
N HIS A 346 8.61 -17.27 -30.09
CA HIS A 346 7.78 -18.10 -30.95
C HIS A 346 7.98 -19.57 -30.59
N ASP A 347 6.85 -20.23 -30.36
CA ASP A 347 6.75 -21.67 -30.17
C ASP A 347 5.96 -22.31 -31.30
N MET A 348 6.37 -23.52 -31.67
CA MET A 348 5.60 -24.36 -32.58
C MET A 348 5.54 -25.75 -31.97
N SER A 349 4.33 -26.21 -31.66
CA SER A 349 4.08 -27.49 -31.02
C SER A 349 3.18 -28.35 -31.90
N GLY A 350 3.44 -29.66 -31.94
CA GLY A 350 2.73 -30.61 -32.82
C GLY A 350 3.31 -30.71 -34.23
N GLU A 351 2.74 -31.60 -35.04
CA GLU A 351 3.14 -31.84 -36.44
C GLU A 351 1.91 -31.84 -37.36
N GLY A 352 2.06 -31.38 -38.60
CA GLY A 352 1.00 -31.45 -39.61
C GLY A 352 -0.17 -30.49 -39.35
N LYS A 353 -1.40 -30.99 -39.45
CA LYS A 353 -2.64 -30.19 -39.34
C LYS A 353 -2.98 -29.74 -37.91
N ASP A 354 -2.38 -30.38 -36.90
CA ASP A 354 -2.59 -30.09 -35.48
C ASP A 354 -1.47 -29.21 -34.90
N ALA A 355 -0.60 -28.66 -35.77
CA ALA A 355 0.48 -27.79 -35.35
C ALA A 355 -0.09 -26.47 -34.80
N VAL A 356 0.21 -26.16 -33.54
CA VAL A 356 -0.12 -24.90 -32.89
C VAL A 356 1.09 -24.00 -32.92
N SER A 357 0.97 -22.84 -33.58
CA SER A 357 1.97 -21.79 -33.57
C SER A 357 1.54 -20.68 -32.62
N LEU A 358 2.45 -20.30 -31.71
CA LEU A 358 2.16 -19.36 -30.64
C LEU A 358 3.27 -18.32 -30.53
N VAL A 359 2.91 -17.05 -30.61
CA VAL A 359 3.78 -15.91 -30.41
C VAL A 359 3.45 -15.28 -29.06
N ARG A 360 4.45 -15.19 -28.18
CA ARG A 360 4.27 -14.59 -26.86
C ARG A 360 5.05 -13.29 -26.78
N ILE A 361 4.35 -12.25 -26.35
CA ILE A 361 4.91 -10.93 -26.05
C ILE A 361 5.22 -10.92 -24.55
N LEU A 362 6.50 -10.85 -24.21
CA LEU A 362 7.01 -10.90 -22.85
C LEU A 362 7.33 -9.49 -22.37
N GLU A 363 6.60 -9.02 -21.37
CA GLU A 363 6.73 -7.70 -20.79
C GLU A 363 7.30 -7.76 -19.38
N THR A 364 8.10 -6.75 -18.99
CA THR A 364 8.52 -6.55 -17.60
C THR A 364 7.66 -5.47 -16.96
N PRO A 365 7.30 -5.63 -15.67
CA PRO A 365 6.68 -4.55 -14.92
C PRO A 365 7.66 -3.37 -14.76
N GLU A 366 7.13 -2.15 -14.75
CA GLU A 366 7.88 -0.98 -14.30
C GLU A 366 7.81 -0.88 -12.78
N SER A 367 8.79 -0.24 -12.13
CA SER A 367 8.85 -0.20 -10.66
C SER A 367 7.65 0.47 -9.99
N SER A 368 6.93 1.33 -10.71
CA SER A 368 5.70 1.98 -10.26
C SER A 368 4.43 1.16 -10.51
N ASP A 369 4.50 0.09 -11.30
CA ASP A 369 3.31 -0.67 -11.69
C ASP A 369 2.69 -1.38 -10.48
N THR A 370 1.36 -1.34 -10.42
CA THR A 370 0.55 -2.36 -9.74
C THR A 370 0.30 -3.53 -10.69
N LEU A 371 -0.21 -4.66 -10.18
CA LEU A 371 -0.60 -5.75 -11.07
C LEU A 371 -1.66 -5.28 -12.07
N LEU A 372 -2.65 -4.51 -11.61
CA LEU A 372 -3.68 -3.95 -12.50
C LEU A 372 -3.06 -3.06 -13.59
N GLY A 373 -2.16 -2.14 -13.22
CA GLY A 373 -1.47 -1.29 -14.19
C GLY A 373 -0.69 -2.10 -15.22
N ALA A 374 0.08 -3.10 -14.78
CA ALA A 374 0.82 -3.97 -15.69
C ALA A 374 -0.10 -4.78 -16.62
N VAL A 375 -1.22 -5.31 -16.11
CA VAL A 375 -2.22 -6.05 -16.91
C VAL A 375 -2.86 -5.13 -17.95
N LEU A 376 -3.26 -3.92 -17.57
CA LEU A 376 -3.87 -2.96 -18.48
C LEU A 376 -2.89 -2.49 -19.56
N ARG A 377 -1.63 -2.31 -19.22
CA ARG A 377 -0.57 -1.99 -20.19
C ARG A 377 -0.40 -3.13 -21.19
N ALA A 378 -0.21 -4.35 -20.70
CA ALA A 378 -0.02 -5.53 -21.54
C ALA A 378 -1.23 -5.82 -22.44
N PHE A 379 -2.44 -5.62 -21.93
CA PHE A 379 -3.67 -5.75 -22.71
C PHE A 379 -3.80 -4.65 -23.77
N THR A 380 -3.50 -3.40 -23.42
CA THR A 380 -3.51 -2.29 -24.39
C THR A 380 -2.53 -2.57 -25.53
N HIS A 381 -1.32 -3.04 -25.21
CA HIS A 381 -0.32 -3.46 -26.19
C HIS A 381 -0.80 -4.56 -27.13
N LEU A 382 -1.48 -5.58 -26.59
CA LEU A 382 -2.06 -6.65 -27.38
C LEU A 382 -3.15 -6.13 -28.32
N VAL A 383 -4.03 -5.24 -27.86
CA VAL A 383 -5.14 -4.70 -28.67
C VAL A 383 -4.67 -3.77 -29.79
N VAL A 384 -3.67 -2.93 -29.55
CA VAL A 384 -3.13 -2.02 -30.58
C VAL A 384 -2.24 -2.73 -31.59
N LEU A 385 -1.98 -4.03 -31.40
CA LEU A 385 -1.18 -4.81 -32.32
C LEU A 385 -1.97 -5.09 -33.60
N ASP A 386 -1.28 -4.97 -34.74
CA ASP A 386 -1.81 -5.40 -36.02
C ASP A 386 -1.29 -6.82 -36.26
N GLU A 387 -2.07 -7.82 -35.84
CA GLU A 387 -1.64 -9.23 -35.82
C GLU A 387 -1.24 -9.72 -37.21
N GLU A 388 -2.08 -9.48 -38.23
CA GLU A 388 -1.83 -9.90 -39.61
C GLU A 388 -0.53 -9.29 -40.14
N LYS A 389 -0.34 -7.98 -39.91
CA LYS A 389 0.89 -7.28 -40.31
C LYS A 389 2.10 -7.81 -39.56
N LEU A 390 1.98 -8.02 -38.24
CA LEU A 390 3.06 -8.54 -37.40
C LEU A 390 3.53 -9.91 -37.92
N LEU A 391 2.61 -10.85 -38.11
CA LEU A 391 2.92 -12.21 -38.54
C LEU A 391 3.55 -12.22 -39.94
N LYS A 392 3.01 -11.42 -40.87
CA LYS A 392 3.55 -11.28 -42.22
C LYS A 392 4.97 -10.70 -42.22
N ASP A 393 5.19 -9.61 -41.49
CA ASP A 393 6.50 -8.93 -41.42
C ASP A 393 7.56 -9.86 -40.78
N MET A 394 7.16 -10.63 -39.77
CA MET A 394 8.03 -11.59 -39.07
C MET A 394 8.17 -12.94 -39.79
N LYS A 395 7.45 -13.15 -40.90
CA LYS A 395 7.41 -14.41 -41.65
C LYS A 395 6.98 -15.59 -40.77
N LEU A 396 5.98 -15.37 -39.92
CA LEU A 396 5.36 -16.36 -39.05
C LEU A 396 4.07 -16.89 -39.69
N PRO A 397 3.57 -18.08 -39.30
CA PRO A 397 2.33 -18.63 -39.83
C PRO A 397 1.14 -17.68 -39.63
N GLU A 398 0.30 -17.49 -40.65
CA GLU A 398 -0.84 -16.55 -40.62
C GLU A 398 -1.92 -16.92 -39.58
N GLY A 399 -1.95 -18.16 -39.10
CA GLY A 399 -2.84 -18.64 -38.03
C GLY A 399 -2.20 -18.69 -36.64
N SER A 400 -1.05 -18.05 -36.43
CA SER A 400 -0.39 -18.05 -35.12
C SER A 400 -1.22 -17.29 -34.09
N HIS A 401 -1.41 -17.87 -32.91
CA HIS A 401 -2.04 -17.17 -31.80
C HIS A 401 -1.03 -16.22 -31.14
N ILE A 402 -1.49 -15.04 -30.73
CA ILE A 402 -0.67 -14.06 -30.00
C ILE A 402 -1.20 -13.94 -28.57
N GLU A 403 -0.29 -14.02 -27.59
CA GLU A 403 -0.61 -13.80 -26.18
C GLU A 403 0.44 -12.90 -25.52
N SER A 404 0.06 -12.25 -24.42
CA SER A 404 0.98 -11.44 -23.63
C SER A 404 1.21 -12.04 -22.23
N ARG A 405 2.46 -11.98 -21.78
CA ARG A 405 2.91 -12.49 -20.48
C ARG A 405 3.72 -11.43 -19.77
N ILE A 406 3.42 -11.22 -18.49
CA ILE A 406 4.18 -10.37 -17.60
C ILE A 406 5.20 -11.24 -16.85
N LEU A 407 6.48 -10.93 -17.01
CA LEU A 407 7.59 -11.63 -16.37
C LEU A 407 7.91 -11.00 -15.01
N LEU A 408 7.88 -11.83 -13.96
CA LEU A 408 8.21 -11.44 -12.59
C LEU A 408 9.53 -12.08 -12.15
N GLU A 409 10.36 -11.33 -11.44
CA GLU A 409 11.60 -11.88 -10.85
C GLU A 409 11.35 -12.33 -9.41
N ARG A 410 11.76 -13.57 -9.08
CA ARG A 410 11.61 -14.09 -7.71
C ARG A 410 12.47 -13.27 -6.74
N GLY A 411 11.89 -12.89 -5.61
CA GLY A 411 12.58 -12.17 -4.53
C GLY A 411 12.52 -10.65 -4.63
N GLU A 412 11.92 -10.11 -5.69
CA GLU A 412 11.62 -8.69 -5.82
C GLU A 412 10.36 -8.32 -5.01
N ALA A 413 10.41 -7.18 -4.29
CA ALA A 413 9.28 -6.73 -3.47
C ALA A 413 8.00 -6.47 -4.30
N GLN A 414 8.16 -6.12 -5.58
CA GLN A 414 7.05 -5.96 -6.50
C GLN A 414 6.36 -7.29 -6.84
N THR A 415 7.14 -8.38 -6.98
CA THR A 415 6.61 -9.72 -7.25
C THR A 415 5.68 -10.18 -6.13
N ASP A 416 6.08 -9.99 -4.87
CA ASP A 416 5.23 -10.29 -3.73
C ASP A 416 3.94 -9.48 -3.75
N SER A 417 3.98 -8.23 -4.23
CA SER A 417 2.78 -7.41 -4.39
C SER A 417 1.85 -7.95 -5.47
N PHE A 418 2.40 -8.36 -6.62
CA PHE A 418 1.61 -8.87 -7.73
C PHE A 418 0.93 -10.18 -7.37
N LEU A 419 1.65 -11.11 -6.73
CA LEU A 419 1.08 -12.38 -6.28
C LEU A 419 -0.05 -12.21 -5.26
N ARG A 420 -0.06 -11.11 -4.50
CA ARG A 420 -1.14 -10.79 -3.56
C ARG A 420 -2.39 -10.22 -4.24
N ASP A 421 -2.22 -9.41 -5.28
CA ASP A 421 -3.34 -8.85 -6.07
C ASP A 421 -3.92 -9.89 -7.06
N LEU A 422 -3.16 -10.94 -7.37
CA LEU A 422 -3.52 -11.96 -8.36
C LEU A 422 -4.92 -12.58 -8.14
N PRO A 423 -5.35 -12.96 -6.92
CA PRO A 423 -6.70 -13.49 -6.71
C PRO A 423 -7.78 -12.50 -7.15
N CYS A 424 -7.60 -11.20 -6.87
CA CYS A 424 -8.54 -10.14 -7.22
C CYS A 424 -8.62 -9.88 -8.73
N LEU A 425 -7.55 -10.19 -9.46
CA LEU A 425 -7.42 -9.86 -10.89
C LEU A 425 -7.39 -11.08 -11.80
N SER A 426 -7.46 -12.30 -11.26
CA SER A 426 -7.33 -13.55 -12.00
C SER A 426 -8.39 -13.68 -13.12
N GLU A 427 -9.64 -13.30 -12.84
CA GLU A 427 -10.72 -13.32 -13.83
C GLU A 427 -10.51 -12.27 -14.93
N LEU A 428 -10.12 -11.04 -14.56
CA LEU A 428 -9.79 -9.98 -15.52
C LEU A 428 -8.64 -10.40 -16.44
N MET A 429 -7.57 -10.93 -15.88
CA MET A 429 -6.40 -11.41 -16.61
C MET A 429 -6.77 -12.52 -17.60
N LYS A 430 -7.59 -13.49 -17.16
CA LYS A 430 -8.10 -14.56 -18.04
C LYS A 430 -8.95 -13.99 -19.17
N ALA A 431 -9.83 -13.02 -18.85
CA ALA A 431 -10.68 -12.36 -19.83
C ALA A 431 -9.91 -11.48 -20.84
N MET A 432 -8.73 -10.98 -20.44
CA MET A 432 -7.83 -10.17 -21.28
C MET A 432 -6.73 -10.99 -21.96
N GLY A 433 -6.63 -12.30 -21.70
CA GLY A 433 -5.58 -13.15 -22.29
C GLY A 433 -4.17 -12.85 -21.77
N ILE A 434 -4.04 -12.29 -20.57
CA ILE A 434 -2.75 -11.90 -19.97
C ILE A 434 -2.34 -12.95 -18.92
N GLY A 435 -1.10 -13.43 -18.98
CA GLY A 435 -0.54 -14.34 -17.98
C GLY A 435 0.57 -13.72 -17.14
N LEU A 436 0.80 -14.27 -15.95
CA LEU A 436 2.00 -14.01 -15.17
C LEU A 436 2.93 -15.21 -15.25
N VAL A 437 4.23 -14.93 -15.31
CA VAL A 437 5.27 -15.95 -15.33
C VAL A 437 6.34 -15.52 -14.36
N MET A 438 6.73 -16.43 -13.47
CA MET A 438 7.89 -16.21 -12.62
C MET A 438 9.15 -16.69 -13.33
N VAL A 439 10.14 -15.80 -13.37
CA VAL A 439 11.49 -16.10 -13.80
C VAL A 439 12.25 -16.61 -12.59
N GLU A 440 12.75 -17.84 -12.70
CA GLU A 440 13.71 -18.40 -11.77
C GLU A 440 15.10 -18.41 -12.41
N LYS A 441 16.13 -18.11 -11.64
CA LYS A 441 17.52 -18.29 -12.09
C LYS A 441 17.79 -19.79 -12.19
N GLY A 442 17.66 -20.33 -13.40
CA GLY A 442 18.00 -21.71 -13.72
C GLY A 442 19.49 -21.91 -14.03
N TYR A 443 19.89 -23.17 -14.19
CA TYR A 443 21.22 -23.56 -14.67
C TYR A 443 21.48 -23.01 -16.07
N GLU A 444 22.68 -22.47 -16.33
CA GLU A 444 23.16 -22.33 -17.70
C GLU A 444 23.28 -23.75 -18.29
N ALA A 445 22.45 -24.08 -19.28
CA ALA A 445 22.72 -25.24 -20.12
C ALA A 445 24.00 -24.94 -20.89
N LEU A 446 25.14 -25.45 -20.38
CA LEU A 446 26.38 -25.57 -21.12
C LEU A 446 26.09 -26.50 -22.31
N TRP A 447 26.01 -25.91 -23.50
CA TRP A 447 26.10 -26.66 -24.76
C TRP A 447 27.52 -26.58 -25.26
#